data_AF-A0A3D8I0P5-F1
#
_entry.id   AF-A0A3D8I0P5-F1
#
_cell.length_a   1.000
_cell.length_b   1.000
_cell.length_c   1.000
_cell.angle_alpha   90.00
_cell.angle_beta   90.00
_cell.angle_gamma   90.00
#
_symmetry.space_group_name_H-M   'P 1'
#
loop_
_entity.id
_entity.type
_entity.pdbx_description
1 polymer ?
#
loop_
_entity_poly.entity_id
_entity_poly.type
_entity_poly.pdbx_seq_one_letter_code
_entity_poly.pdbx_strand_id
1 'polypeptide(L)'
;MISTLSTQLGKCKKDINILTDNPSFEYHKLGITSKNIFQTFGRIEPDFFIEEEFLKKSNSKNLKYFSNANIIVLSKDSMWFNKDKVKNPNDEFLLKSLDTISKMQDFGFKKIESKYFYIYISNDC
;
A
#
# COMPACT_ATOMS: atom_id res chain seq x y z
N MET A 1 -4.05 3.68 -17.71
CA MET A 1 -3.51 3.59 -16.33
C MET A 1 -4.28 4.52 -15.41
N ILE A 2 -4.18 5.84 -15.61
CA ILE A 2 -4.95 6.84 -14.84
C ILE A 2 -6.46 6.58 -14.96
N SER A 3 -7.00 6.33 -16.17
CA SER A 3 -8.44 6.08 -16.37
C SER A 3 -8.99 4.88 -15.56
N THR A 4 -8.33 3.72 -15.62
CA THR A 4 -8.73 2.53 -14.86
C THR A 4 -8.67 2.76 -13.35
N LEU A 5 -7.64 3.48 -12.90
CA LEU A 5 -7.48 3.80 -11.49
C LEU A 5 -8.54 4.82 -11.04
N SER A 6 -8.80 5.87 -11.82
CA SER A 6 -9.86 6.85 -11.58
C SER A 6 -11.25 6.20 -11.53
N THR A 7 -11.54 5.21 -12.38
CA THR A 7 -12.80 4.46 -12.33
C THR A 7 -12.95 3.63 -11.05
N GLN A 8 -11.87 3.04 -10.53
CA GLN A 8 -11.90 2.29 -9.27
C GLN A 8 -11.97 3.24 -8.07
N LEU A 9 -11.19 4.33 -8.09
CA LEU A 9 -11.22 5.40 -7.10
C LEU A 9 -12.61 6.03 -6.96
N GLY A 10 -13.32 6.22 -8.08
CA GLY A 10 -14.68 6.75 -8.08
C GLY A 10 -15.74 5.84 -7.46
N LYS A 11 -15.40 4.57 -7.17
CA LYS A 11 -16.31 3.62 -6.48
C LYS A 11 -16.11 3.61 -4.96
N CYS A 12 -14.96 4.09 -4.49
CA CYS A 12 -14.67 4.21 -3.06
C CYS A 12 -15.71 5.09 -2.38
N LYS A 13 -16.43 4.54 -1.40
CA LYS A 13 -17.50 5.24 -0.66
C LYS A 13 -17.00 6.10 0.51
N LYS A 14 -15.68 6.11 0.77
CA LYS A 14 -15.03 6.72 1.94
C LYS A 14 -13.81 7.54 1.52
N ASP A 15 -13.29 8.35 2.46
CA ASP A 15 -12.00 9.01 2.34
C ASP A 15 -10.92 8.00 1.94
N ILE A 16 -10.25 8.25 0.82
CA ILE A 16 -9.28 7.34 0.21
C ILE A 16 -7.91 7.58 0.85
N ASN A 17 -7.41 6.58 1.58
CA ASN A 17 -6.04 6.56 2.11
C ASN A 17 -5.12 5.71 1.22
N ILE A 18 -3.93 6.24 0.94
CA ILE A 18 -2.93 5.61 0.08
C ILE A 18 -1.68 5.31 0.86
N LEU A 19 -1.22 4.07 0.81
CA LEU A 19 0.13 3.69 1.20
C LEU A 19 1.02 3.61 -0.04
N THR A 20 2.19 4.24 -0.03
CA THR A 20 3.10 4.24 -1.19
C THR A 20 4.57 4.21 -0.81
N ASP A 21 5.38 3.54 -1.62
CA ASP A 21 6.84 3.61 -1.58
C ASP A 21 7.42 4.70 -2.48
N ASN A 22 6.57 5.34 -3.29
CA ASN A 22 6.95 6.38 -4.22
C ASN A 22 6.06 7.62 -4.04
N PRO A 23 6.43 8.57 -3.16
CA PRO A 23 5.63 9.76 -2.89
C PRO A 23 5.58 10.73 -4.08
N SER A 24 6.48 10.58 -5.06
CA SER A 24 6.55 11.45 -6.25
C SER A 24 5.55 11.10 -7.34
N PHE A 25 4.72 10.07 -7.13
CA PHE A 25 3.63 9.77 -8.05
C PHE A 25 2.57 10.88 -8.02
N GLU A 26 2.02 11.25 -9.18
CA GLU A 26 1.15 12.41 -9.33
C GLU A 26 -0.29 12.16 -8.83
N TYR A 27 -0.43 11.78 -7.56
CA TYR A 27 -1.71 11.46 -6.91
C TYR A 27 -2.76 12.57 -7.02
N HIS A 28 -2.33 13.83 -7.09
CA HIS A 28 -3.21 14.99 -7.28
C HIS A 28 -3.99 14.92 -8.62
N LYS A 29 -3.41 14.33 -9.67
CA LYS A 29 -4.10 14.15 -10.97
C LYS A 29 -5.26 13.15 -10.89
N LEU A 30 -5.34 12.40 -9.80
CA LEU A 30 -6.40 11.44 -9.51
C LEU A 30 -7.42 11.99 -8.49
N GLY A 31 -7.32 13.28 -8.12
CA GLY A 31 -8.17 13.90 -7.11
C GLY A 31 -7.82 13.54 -5.67
N ILE A 32 -6.66 12.91 -5.43
CA ILE A 32 -6.22 12.50 -4.09
C ILE A 32 -5.39 13.62 -3.45
N THR A 33 -5.76 13.97 -2.21
CA THR A 33 -5.09 15.01 -1.43
C THR A 33 -3.90 14.45 -0.64
N SER A 34 -2.87 15.27 -0.41
CA SER A 34 -1.63 14.87 0.26
C SER A 34 -1.83 14.37 1.70
N LYS A 35 -2.86 14.86 2.41
CA LYS A 35 -3.20 14.43 3.77
C LYS A 35 -3.55 12.94 3.90
N ASN A 36 -3.89 12.28 2.79
CA ASN A 36 -4.26 10.87 2.77
C ASN A 36 -3.15 9.98 2.19
N ILE A 37 -1.93 10.51 1.98
CA ILE A 37 -0.81 9.78 1.41
C ILE A 37 0.17 9.43 2.52
N PHE A 38 0.29 8.14 2.80
CA PHE A 38 1.20 7.55 3.78
C PHE A 38 2.39 6.94 3.04
N GLN A 39 3.59 7.41 3.34
CA GLN A 39 4.80 6.87 2.75
C GLN A 39 5.33 5.69 3.58
N THR A 40 5.71 4.61 2.91
CA THR A 40 6.53 3.55 3.49
C THR A 40 7.97 3.63 3.01
N PHE A 41 8.91 3.31 3.92
CA PHE A 41 10.33 3.24 3.65
C PHE A 41 10.82 1.80 3.78
N GLY A 42 10.48 0.97 2.78
CA GLY A 42 10.99 -0.39 2.69
C GLY A 42 10.31 -1.43 3.61
N ARG A 43 9.15 -1.10 4.18
CA ARG A 43 8.38 -2.03 5.02
C ARG A 43 6.90 -2.04 4.65
N ILE A 44 6.36 -3.19 4.29
CA ILE A 44 4.92 -3.38 4.09
C ILE A 44 4.47 -4.45 5.05
N GLU A 45 3.61 -4.12 6.00
CA GLU A 45 3.09 -5.10 6.96
C GLU A 45 1.57 -4.97 7.13
N PRO A 46 0.89 -6.05 7.56
CA PRO A 46 -0.57 -6.06 7.69
C PRO A 46 -1.12 -4.96 8.59
N ASP A 47 -0.39 -4.54 9.62
CA ASP A 47 -0.82 -3.49 10.55
C ASP A 47 -0.96 -2.10 9.92
N PHE A 48 -0.57 -1.92 8.65
CA PHE A 48 -0.76 -0.64 7.94
C PHE A 48 -2.16 -0.53 7.31
N PHE A 49 -2.87 -1.65 7.13
CA PHE A 49 -4.17 -1.68 6.45
C PHE A 49 -5.16 -2.70 7.01
N ILE A 50 -4.78 -3.51 8.00
CA ILE A 50 -5.66 -4.39 8.76
C ILE A 50 -5.75 -3.89 10.20
N GLU A 51 -6.94 -3.44 10.60
CA GLU A 51 -7.18 -2.83 11.91
C GLU A 51 -6.85 -3.79 13.06
N GLU A 52 -7.24 -5.05 12.94
CA GLU A 52 -6.97 -6.07 13.98
C GLU A 52 -5.46 -6.27 14.20
N GLU A 53 -4.67 -6.29 13.12
CA GLU A 53 -3.22 -6.45 13.19
C GLU A 53 -2.56 -5.19 13.80
N PHE A 54 -3.05 -4.01 13.44
CA PHE A 54 -2.65 -2.76 14.10
C PHE A 54 -2.95 -2.79 15.59
N LEU A 55 -4.17 -3.19 15.97
CA LEU A 55 -4.57 -3.28 17.37
C LEU A 55 -3.79 -4.36 18.11
N LYS A 56 -3.29 -5.43 17.49
CA LYS A 56 -2.41 -6.40 18.16
C LYS A 56 -1.05 -5.78 18.47
N LYS A 57 -0.45 -5.08 17.50
CA LYS A 57 0.94 -4.60 17.55
C LYS A 57 1.12 -3.22 18.20
N SER A 58 0.11 -2.35 18.13
CA SER A 58 0.16 -1.00 18.68
C SER A 58 0.14 -1.04 20.21
N ASN A 59 1.08 -0.33 20.86
CA ASN A 59 1.08 -0.18 22.31
C ASN A 59 -0.07 0.72 22.80
N SER A 60 -0.40 1.76 22.03
CA SER A 60 -1.42 2.74 22.41
C SER A 60 -2.84 2.32 22.05
N LYS A 61 -2.99 1.32 21.16
CA LYS A 61 -4.27 0.89 20.56
C LYS A 61 -5.08 2.06 19.95
N ASN A 62 -4.41 3.18 19.65
CA ASN A 62 -5.07 4.39 19.22
C ASN A 62 -5.20 4.39 17.69
N LEU A 63 -6.43 4.18 17.21
CA LEU A 63 -6.77 4.11 15.78
C LEU A 63 -6.48 5.40 15.01
N LYS A 64 -6.23 6.54 15.68
CA LYS A 64 -5.80 7.77 15.00
C LYS A 64 -4.45 7.62 14.29
N TYR A 65 -3.63 6.65 14.69
CA TYR A 65 -2.34 6.35 14.05
C TYR A 65 -2.42 5.21 13.03
N PHE A 66 -3.60 4.61 12.85
CA PHE A 66 -3.80 3.58 11.85
C PHE A 66 -4.02 4.24 10.48
N SER A 67 -3.16 3.93 9.51
CA SER A 67 -3.25 4.52 8.17
C SER A 67 -4.51 4.11 7.41
N ASN A 68 -5.12 2.97 7.75
CA ASN A 68 -6.33 2.46 7.11
C ASN A 68 -6.27 2.54 5.58
N ALA A 69 -5.14 2.10 4.99
CA ALA A 69 -4.89 2.32 3.57
C ALA A 69 -5.86 1.49 2.72
N ASN A 70 -6.65 2.16 1.90
CA ASN A 70 -7.56 1.51 0.94
C ASN A 70 -6.83 1.18 -0.36
N ILE A 71 -5.75 1.90 -0.65
CA ILE A 71 -4.95 1.72 -1.85
C ILE A 71 -3.49 1.64 -1.47
N ILE A 72 -2.80 0.67 -2.05
CA ILE A 72 -1.36 0.49 -1.86
C ILE A 72 -0.71 0.56 -3.24
N VAL A 73 0.21 1.50 -3.44
CA VAL A 73 0.92 1.71 -4.69
C VAL A 73 2.39 1.41 -4.47
N LEU A 74 2.90 0.37 -5.12
CA LEU A 74 4.29 -0.06 -4.99
C LEU A 74 4.99 0.04 -6.35
N SER A 75 6.12 0.72 -6.39
CA SER A 75 6.96 0.82 -7.59
C SER A 75 7.54 -0.54 -7.93
N LYS A 76 7.45 -0.94 -9.21
CA LYS A 76 8.12 -2.14 -9.73
C LYS A 76 9.64 -2.08 -9.63
N ASP A 77 10.19 -0.88 -9.49
CA ASP A 77 11.61 -0.65 -9.30
C ASP A 77 12.02 -0.69 -7.81
N SER A 78 11.12 -1.06 -6.90
CA SER A 78 11.45 -1.20 -5.47
C SER A 78 12.13 -2.52 -5.16
N MET A 79 12.83 -2.58 -4.01
CA MET A 79 13.58 -3.77 -3.59
C MET A 79 12.72 -5.04 -3.43
N TRP A 80 11.39 -4.90 -3.31
CA TRP A 80 10.47 -6.04 -3.28
C TRP A 80 10.32 -6.73 -4.64
N PHE A 81 10.62 -6.05 -5.75
CA PHE A 81 10.40 -6.56 -7.10
C PHE A 81 11.67 -6.50 -7.97
N ASN A 82 12.61 -5.61 -7.65
CA ASN A 82 13.91 -5.50 -8.29
C ASN A 82 15.01 -6.08 -7.40
N LYS A 83 15.50 -7.28 -7.77
CA LYS A 83 16.54 -8.00 -7.03
C LYS A 83 17.87 -7.23 -6.95
N ASP A 84 18.17 -6.40 -7.94
CA ASP A 84 19.42 -5.62 -7.96
C ASP A 84 19.46 -4.55 -6.85
N LYS A 85 18.29 -4.22 -6.28
CA LYS A 85 18.18 -3.28 -5.16
C LYS A 85 18.19 -3.95 -3.79
N VAL A 86 18.24 -5.28 -3.74
CA VAL A 86 18.29 -6.04 -2.48
C VAL A 86 19.71 -6.06 -1.96
N LYS A 87 19.96 -5.29 -0.89
CA LYS A 87 21.28 -5.27 -0.22
C LYS A 87 21.55 -6.55 0.58
N ASN A 88 20.52 -7.08 1.23
CA ASN A 88 20.58 -8.31 2.02
C ASN A 88 19.32 -9.15 1.75
N PRO A 89 19.42 -10.30 1.06
CA PRO A 89 18.26 -11.14 0.76
C PRO A 89 17.69 -11.86 1.99
N ASN A 90 18.45 -11.97 3.06
CA ASN A 90 18.02 -12.58 4.32
C ASN A 90 17.51 -11.54 5.34
N ASP A 91 17.28 -10.30 4.91
CA ASP A 91 16.73 -9.26 5.76
C ASP A 91 15.30 -9.62 6.20
N GLU A 92 15.08 -9.66 7.51
CA GLU A 92 13.80 -10.09 8.09
C GLU A 92 12.64 -9.17 7.67
N PHE A 93 12.87 -7.86 7.55
CA PHE A 93 11.85 -6.90 7.15
C PHE A 93 11.49 -7.03 5.67
N LEU A 94 12.48 -7.29 4.82
CA LEU A 94 12.26 -7.62 3.42
C LEU A 94 11.40 -8.87 3.28
N LEU A 95 11.76 -9.95 3.97
CA LEU A 95 11.04 -11.22 3.92
C LEU A 95 9.59 -11.07 4.42
N LYS A 96 9.38 -10.36 5.54
CA LYS A 96 8.04 -10.02 6.05
C LYS A 96 7.22 -9.19 5.06
N SER A 97 7.86 -8.23 4.39
CA SER A 97 7.19 -7.41 3.39
C SER A 97 6.79 -8.21 2.16
N LEU A 98 7.67 -9.11 1.69
CA LEU A 98 7.38 -10.01 0.58
C LEU A 98 6.23 -10.97 0.91
N ASP A 99 6.23 -11.56 2.10
CA ASP A 99 5.12 -12.40 2.59
C ASP A 99 3.81 -11.61 2.62
N THR A 100 3.84 -10.42 3.20
CA THR A 100 2.68 -9.52 3.24
C THR A 100 2.16 -9.20 1.84
N ILE A 101 3.05 -8.79 0.92
CA ILE A 101 2.69 -8.48 -0.48
C ILE A 101 2.07 -9.69 -1.19
N SER A 102 2.57 -10.89 -0.93
CA SER A 102 2.05 -12.13 -1.52
C SER A 102 0.63 -12.46 -1.07
N LYS A 103 0.26 -12.06 0.16
CA LYS A 103 -1.05 -12.28 0.78
C LYS A 103 -2.04 -11.13 0.58
N MET A 104 -1.70 -10.11 -0.21
CA MET A 104 -2.59 -8.95 -0.44
C MET A 104 -4.01 -9.35 -0.85
N GLN A 105 -4.15 -10.38 -1.69
CA GLN A 105 -5.46 -10.84 -2.14
C GLN A 105 -6.26 -11.49 -1.02
N ASP A 106 -5.60 -12.23 -0.12
CA ASP A 106 -6.22 -12.84 1.06
C ASP A 106 -6.68 -11.78 2.06
N PHE A 107 -6.01 -10.63 2.09
CA PHE A 107 -6.42 -9.45 2.85
C PHE A 107 -7.52 -8.62 2.17
N GLY A 108 -8.11 -9.12 1.09
CA GLY A 108 -9.21 -8.45 0.40
C GLY A 108 -8.78 -7.32 -0.54
N PHE A 109 -7.53 -7.33 -1.03
CA PHE A 109 -7.07 -6.38 -2.03
C PHE A 109 -7.05 -6.98 -3.43
N LYS A 110 -7.59 -6.25 -4.40
CA LYS A 110 -7.45 -6.54 -5.82
C LYS A 110 -6.18 -5.91 -6.37
N LYS A 111 -5.34 -6.73 -7.02
CA LYS A 111 -4.15 -6.26 -7.75
C LYS A 111 -4.52 -5.73 -9.13
N ILE A 112 -3.98 -4.56 -9.46
CA ILE A 112 -3.99 -3.91 -10.76
C ILE A 112 -2.53 -3.64 -11.12
N GLU A 113 -2.17 -3.95 -12.36
CA GLU A 113 -0.81 -3.75 -12.85
C GLU A 113 -0.73 -2.59 -13.83
N SER A 114 0.39 -1.89 -13.76
CA SER A 114 0.71 -0.80 -14.66
C SER A 114 2.14 -0.92 -15.16
N LYS A 115 2.58 -0.03 -16.07
CA LYS A 115 3.95 -0.05 -16.59
C LYS A 115 4.99 0.05 -15.48
N TYR A 116 4.75 0.88 -14.47
CA TYR A 116 5.75 1.22 -13.45
C TYR A 116 5.37 0.79 -12.03
N PHE A 117 4.11 0.41 -11.79
CA PHE A 117 3.58 0.16 -10.46
C PHE A 117 2.73 -1.10 -10.39
N TYR A 118 2.80 -1.78 -9.25
CA TYR A 118 1.74 -2.64 -8.76
C TYR A 118 0.82 -1.84 -7.85
N ILE A 119 -0.48 -1.95 -8.07
CA ILE A 119 -1.49 -1.20 -7.34
C ILE A 119 -2.46 -2.19 -6.72
N TYR A 120 -2.69 -2.09 -5.42
CA TYR A 120 -3.62 -2.93 -4.68
C TYR A 120 -4.75 -2.03 -4.19
N ILE A 121 -6.00 -2.44 -4.43
CA ILE A 121 -7.20 -1.69 -4.03
C ILE A 121 -8.05 -2.61 -3.16
N SER A 122 -8.36 -2.17 -1.94
CA SER A 122 -9.25 -2.88 -1.02
C SER A 122 -10.63 -3.07 -1.65
N ASN A 123 -11.27 -4.21 -1.42
CA ASN A 123 -12.64 -4.48 -1.88
C ASN A 123 -13.71 -3.57 -1.22
N ASP A 124 -13.35 -2.87 -0.14
CA ASP A 124 -14.22 -1.90 0.52
C ASP A 124 -14.15 -0.50 -0.13
N CYS A 125 -13.27 -0.36 -1.14
CA CYS A 125 -13.41 0.57 -2.25
C CYS A 125 -14.26 -0.09 -3.37
#